data_AF-A0A0E1RUF8-F1
#
_entry.id   AF-A0A0E1RUF8-F1
#
_cell.length_a   1.000
_cell.length_b   1.000
_cell.length_c   1.000
_cell.angle_alpha   90.00
_cell.angle_beta   90.00
_cell.angle_gamma   90.00
#
_symmetry.space_group_name_H-M   'P 1'
#
loop_
_entity.id
_entity.type
_entity.pdbx_description
1 polymer ?
#
loop_
_entity_poly.entity_id
_entity_poly.type
_entity_poly.pdbx_seq_one_letter_code
_entity_poly.pdbx_strand_id
1 'polypeptide(L)'
;MTTRGPLLHTRWLRFVSRNFHRLFSLRCAGETNPSQVAAEEGMGNQDDLFEYTSGRWIYNEPRRLAERHLVFNVDELKKAAATAVGRPVSEIRSIRKLAEGGFNRVFDISMKDGSSLLARLPYPSTMPRCLAVASEVATLAFVRACGIPAPRVLGYSAHDNPVGVEYVYFIPPQLPKDLGSMDADEHTIACEQFRRRHVHFFYLGFTQKLNEPHSEALAQEFGLLRRRIFDNAGSPWEGLNTPLQVDIAQVLQNWSKIAAICSDGSLPARPVVISEQDAQKRAALDDSLRDVDTELEQINGFLGVGSDGWTSNELFEQAKERARSIKAEGLAAVDDDP
;
A
#
# COMPACT_ATOMS: atom_id res chain seq x y z
N MET A 1 -44.09 24.21 -0.83
CA MET A 1 -42.87 24.24 0.00
C MET A 1 -42.31 22.83 0.01
N THR A 2 -41.36 22.55 -0.87
CA THR A 2 -40.82 21.20 -1.10
C THR A 2 -39.34 21.23 -0.77
N THR A 3 -38.99 20.63 0.37
CA THR A 3 -37.64 20.41 0.86
C THR A 3 -36.86 19.51 -0.10
N ARG A 4 -35.84 20.05 -0.76
CA ARG A 4 -34.83 19.28 -1.50
C ARG A 4 -33.56 19.16 -0.66
N GLY A 5 -33.28 17.93 -0.21
CA GLY A 5 -31.97 17.42 0.16
C GLY A 5 -32.02 15.88 0.09
N PRO A 6 -30.91 15.12 0.05
CA PRO A 6 -29.54 15.43 -0.36
C PRO A 6 -29.12 14.47 -1.52
N LEU A 7 -29.21 14.91 -2.77
CA LEU A 7 -28.83 14.09 -3.94
C LEU A 7 -27.32 14.12 -4.27
N LEU A 8 -26.55 15.00 -3.62
CA LEU A 8 -25.12 15.17 -3.89
C LEU A 8 -24.23 14.19 -3.09
N HIS A 9 -24.69 13.73 -1.92
CA HIS A 9 -23.94 12.80 -1.08
C HIS A 9 -23.83 11.38 -1.70
N THR A 10 -24.87 10.95 -2.42
CA THR A 10 -24.94 9.63 -3.06
C THR A 10 -24.15 9.53 -4.37
N ARG A 11 -23.93 10.65 -5.08
CA ARG A 11 -23.05 10.67 -6.27
C ARG A 11 -21.57 10.62 -5.90
N TRP A 12 -21.18 11.28 -4.80
CA TRP A 12 -19.81 11.25 -4.27
C TRP A 12 -19.44 9.86 -3.74
N LEU A 13 -20.33 9.21 -2.98
CA LEU A 13 -20.13 7.82 -2.53
C LEU A 13 -20.02 6.82 -3.69
N ARG A 14 -20.75 7.02 -4.79
CA ARG A 14 -20.65 6.17 -6.00
C ARG A 14 -19.36 6.40 -6.80
N PHE A 15 -18.84 7.63 -6.84
CA PHE A 15 -17.57 7.95 -7.51
C PHE A 15 -16.37 7.41 -6.73
N VAL A 16 -16.38 7.55 -5.40
CA VAL A 16 -15.36 6.96 -4.52
C VAL A 16 -15.46 5.44 -4.58
N SER A 17 -16.65 4.84 -4.49
CA SER A 17 -16.85 3.38 -4.57
C SER A 17 -16.41 2.76 -5.91
N ARG A 18 -16.63 3.43 -7.06
CA ARG A 18 -16.18 2.94 -8.37
C ARG A 18 -14.66 2.94 -8.53
N ASN A 19 -13.96 3.91 -7.96
CA ASN A 19 -12.49 3.96 -7.98
C ASN A 19 -11.86 3.10 -6.86
N PHE A 20 -12.57 2.88 -5.75
CA PHE A 20 -12.10 2.03 -4.65
C PHE A 20 -12.21 0.53 -4.94
N HIS A 21 -13.23 0.09 -5.70
CA HIS A 21 -13.35 -1.31 -6.11
C HIS A 21 -12.24 -1.75 -7.10
N ARG A 22 -11.70 -0.82 -7.91
CA ARG A 22 -10.63 -1.13 -8.88
C ARG A 22 -9.24 -1.24 -8.26
N LEU A 23 -8.96 -0.51 -7.18
CA LEU A 23 -7.68 -0.61 -6.46
C LEU A 23 -7.58 -1.82 -5.50
N PHE A 24 -8.66 -2.57 -5.30
CA PHE A 24 -8.75 -3.63 -4.28
C PHE A 24 -9.34 -4.96 -4.78
N SER A 25 -9.26 -5.25 -6.08
CA SER A 25 -9.76 -6.52 -6.64
C SER A 25 -8.73 -7.65 -6.72
N LEU A 26 -7.59 -7.57 -6.01
CA LEU A 26 -6.61 -8.67 -5.95
C LEU A 26 -6.26 -9.03 -4.50
N ARG A 27 -7.25 -9.50 -3.73
CA ARG A 27 -7.13 -10.58 -2.71
C ARG A 27 -8.43 -10.71 -1.92
N CYS A 28 -9.30 -11.61 -2.38
CA CYS A 28 -10.26 -12.34 -1.56
C CYS A 28 -10.55 -13.67 -2.28
N ALA A 29 -9.56 -14.55 -2.34
CA ALA A 29 -9.75 -15.96 -2.62
C ALA A 29 -8.62 -16.70 -1.90
N GLY A 30 -8.95 -17.37 -0.81
CA GLY A 30 -8.00 -18.10 0.03
C GLY A 30 -8.19 -17.80 1.52
N GLU A 31 -9.40 -18.04 2.04
CA GLU A 31 -9.55 -18.32 3.47
C GLU A 31 -8.81 -19.64 3.75
N THR A 32 -7.56 -19.54 4.22
CA THR A 32 -6.90 -20.68 4.85
C THR A 32 -7.26 -20.65 6.33
N ASN A 33 -8.01 -21.67 6.73
CA ASN A 33 -8.44 -21.89 8.10
C ASN A 33 -7.19 -21.98 9.01
N PRO A 34 -7.07 -21.19 10.09
CA PRO A 34 -5.89 -21.18 10.97
C PRO A 34 -5.55 -22.56 11.57
N SER A 35 -6.54 -23.45 11.60
CA SER A 35 -6.47 -24.80 12.17
C SER A 35 -5.80 -25.83 11.26
N GLN A 36 -5.48 -25.52 9.99
CA GLN A 36 -4.81 -26.43 9.06
C GLN A 36 -3.30 -26.18 8.89
N VAL A 37 -2.74 -25.15 9.54
CA VAL A 37 -1.29 -24.87 9.53
C VAL A 37 -0.52 -25.77 10.52
N ALA A 38 -1.23 -26.61 11.28
CA ALA A 38 -0.66 -27.50 12.29
C ALA A 38 -0.43 -28.93 11.76
N ALA A 39 0.24 -29.11 10.61
CA ALA A 39 0.73 -30.44 10.20
C ALA A 39 1.74 -30.41 9.04
N GLU A 40 2.75 -29.54 9.06
CA GLU A 40 3.99 -29.77 8.28
C GLU A 40 5.20 -29.36 9.13
N GLU A 41 5.59 -30.22 10.07
CA GLU A 41 6.95 -30.19 10.63
C GLU A 41 7.93 -30.75 9.57
N GLY A 42 8.11 -30.00 8.49
CA GLY A 42 9.23 -30.16 7.58
C GLY A 42 10.32 -29.16 7.98
N MET A 43 11.54 -29.63 8.20
CA MET A 43 12.72 -28.77 8.26
C MET A 43 12.84 -28.03 6.91
N GLY A 44 12.29 -26.82 6.83
CA GLY A 44 12.46 -25.94 5.68
C GLY A 44 13.95 -25.77 5.38
N ASN A 45 14.30 -25.80 4.10
CA ASN A 45 15.69 -25.66 3.69
C ASN A 45 16.22 -24.31 4.19
N GLN A 46 17.44 -24.24 4.72
CA GLN A 46 18.01 -22.98 5.24
C GLN A 46 18.01 -21.87 4.18
N ASP A 47 18.07 -22.25 2.90
CA ASP A 47 18.02 -21.38 1.73
C ASP A 47 16.70 -20.59 1.63
N ASP A 48 15.58 -21.13 2.13
CA ASP A 48 14.26 -20.49 2.04
C ASP A 48 14.17 -19.19 2.86
N LEU A 49 15.10 -18.99 3.80
CA LEU A 49 15.20 -17.77 4.60
C LEU A 49 15.67 -16.58 3.77
N PHE A 50 16.46 -16.82 2.73
CA PHE A 50 17.13 -15.78 1.93
C PHE A 50 16.41 -15.52 0.60
N GLU A 51 15.77 -16.54 0.04
CA GLU A 51 15.11 -16.47 -1.27
C GLU A 51 13.66 -15.98 -1.23
N TYR A 52 13.23 -15.39 -2.34
CA TYR A 52 11.82 -15.08 -2.59
C TYR A 52 11.12 -16.30 -3.18
N THR A 53 10.04 -16.76 -2.55
CA THR A 53 9.35 -18.02 -2.88
C THR A 53 7.84 -17.86 -3.07
N SER A 54 7.27 -16.69 -2.75
CA SER A 54 5.81 -16.49 -2.74
C SER A 54 5.15 -16.29 -4.10
N GLY A 55 5.93 -16.06 -5.15
CA GLY A 55 5.41 -15.85 -6.50
C GLY A 55 6.50 -15.63 -7.53
N ARG A 56 6.06 -15.29 -8.74
CA ARG A 56 6.88 -15.23 -9.96
C ARG A 56 6.52 -13.99 -10.77
N TRP A 57 7.40 -13.58 -11.69
CA TRP A 57 7.15 -12.45 -12.57
C TRP A 57 7.16 -12.88 -14.03
N ILE A 58 6.14 -12.50 -14.80
CA ILE A 58 6.05 -12.89 -16.21
C ILE A 58 7.09 -12.18 -17.10
N TYR A 59 7.75 -11.13 -16.59
CA TYR A 59 8.87 -10.43 -17.22
C TYR A 59 9.90 -9.98 -16.17
N ASN A 60 11.16 -9.81 -16.57
CA ASN A 60 12.27 -9.36 -15.70
C ASN A 60 12.50 -10.22 -14.43
N GLU A 61 12.04 -11.47 -14.41
CA GLU A 61 12.05 -12.31 -13.21
C GLU A 61 13.42 -12.47 -12.53
N PRO A 62 14.52 -12.79 -13.24
CA PRO A 62 15.83 -12.91 -12.60
C PRO A 62 16.24 -11.63 -11.86
N ARG A 63 15.90 -10.47 -12.43
CA ARG A 63 16.15 -9.17 -11.80
C ARG A 63 15.25 -8.96 -10.57
N ARG A 64 13.97 -9.32 -10.66
CA ARG A 64 13.01 -9.17 -9.54
C ARG A 64 13.33 -10.08 -8.36
N LEU A 65 13.85 -11.27 -8.63
CA LEU A 65 14.36 -12.19 -7.62
C LEU A 65 15.66 -11.67 -7.00
N ALA A 66 16.63 -11.21 -7.81
CA ALA A 66 17.88 -10.64 -7.30
C ALA A 66 17.65 -9.40 -6.40
N GLU A 67 16.69 -8.54 -6.75
CA GLU A 67 16.29 -7.38 -5.93
C GLU A 67 15.68 -7.75 -4.56
N ARG A 68 15.27 -9.01 -4.38
CA ARG A 68 14.61 -9.58 -3.18
C ARG A 68 15.41 -10.67 -2.49
N HIS A 69 16.56 -11.03 -3.05
CA HIS A 69 17.52 -11.88 -2.38
C HIS A 69 18.11 -11.09 -1.20
N LEU A 70 17.88 -11.59 0.01
CA LEU A 70 18.21 -10.87 1.24
C LEU A 70 19.01 -11.79 2.15
N VAL A 71 20.33 -11.58 2.15
CA VAL A 71 21.28 -12.28 3.00
C VAL A 71 21.45 -11.52 4.31
N PHE A 72 21.38 -12.23 5.43
CA PHE A 72 21.56 -11.66 6.76
C PHE A 72 22.09 -12.72 7.73
N ASN A 73 22.66 -12.27 8.85
CA ASN A 73 23.17 -13.17 9.88
C ASN A 73 22.02 -13.63 10.80
N VAL A 74 21.60 -14.88 10.65
CA VAL A 74 20.50 -15.50 11.40
C VAL A 74 20.80 -15.55 12.91
N ASP A 75 22.04 -15.83 13.31
CA ASP A 75 22.41 -15.94 14.72
C ASP A 75 22.44 -14.58 15.41
N GLU A 76 22.92 -13.55 14.72
CA GLU A 76 22.85 -12.17 15.21
C GLU A 76 21.41 -11.67 15.27
N LEU A 77 20.55 -12.05 14.31
CA LEU A 77 19.11 -11.75 14.38
C LEU A 77 18.47 -12.44 15.59
N LYS A 78 18.84 -13.68 15.93
CA LYS A 78 18.36 -14.35 17.14
C LYS A 78 18.87 -13.67 18.42
N LYS A 79 20.14 -13.26 18.47
CA LYS A 79 20.72 -12.52 19.61
C LYS A 79 20.01 -11.19 19.84
N ALA A 80 19.77 -10.43 18.78
CA ALA A 80 19.04 -9.17 18.85
C ALA A 80 17.58 -9.37 19.31
N ALA A 81 16.89 -10.40 18.79
CA ALA A 81 15.55 -10.77 19.22
C ALA A 81 15.48 -11.13 20.72
N ALA A 82 16.39 -11.99 21.18
CA ALA A 82 16.48 -12.40 22.59
C ALA A 82 16.73 -11.20 23.51
N THR A 83 17.62 -10.30 23.10
CA THR A 83 17.90 -9.04 23.80
C THR A 83 16.66 -8.15 23.89
N ALA A 84 15.91 -8.00 22.77
CA ALA A 84 14.71 -7.17 22.73
C ALA A 84 13.58 -7.65 23.67
N VAL A 85 13.57 -8.94 24.04
CA VAL A 85 12.62 -9.50 25.01
C VAL A 85 13.21 -9.78 26.39
N GLY A 86 14.50 -9.47 26.62
CA GLY A 86 15.18 -9.71 27.88
C GLY A 86 15.32 -11.20 28.24
N ARG A 87 15.54 -12.06 27.25
CA ARG A 87 15.71 -13.52 27.42
C ARG A 87 17.07 -13.97 26.86
N PRO A 88 17.63 -15.10 27.31
CA PRO A 88 18.82 -15.66 26.69
C PRO A 88 18.48 -16.33 25.35
N VAL A 89 19.44 -16.34 24.41
CA VAL A 89 19.26 -16.93 23.06
C VAL A 89 18.90 -18.41 23.12
N SER A 90 19.31 -19.12 24.18
CA SER A 90 18.96 -20.52 24.42
C SER A 90 17.46 -20.76 24.57
N GLU A 91 16.65 -19.73 24.82
CA GLU A 91 15.19 -19.82 24.89
C GLU A 91 14.51 -19.72 23.52
N ILE A 92 15.23 -19.34 22.47
CA ILE A 92 14.68 -19.33 21.11
C ILE A 92 14.53 -20.79 20.64
N ARG A 93 13.30 -21.18 20.32
CA ARG A 93 12.96 -22.50 19.78
C ARG A 93 13.23 -22.56 18.28
N SER A 94 12.72 -21.60 17.51
CA SER A 94 12.90 -21.58 16.06
C SER A 94 12.73 -20.19 15.47
N ILE A 95 13.27 -20.03 14.26
CA ILE A 95 12.96 -18.92 13.36
C ILE A 95 12.40 -19.53 12.08
N ARG A 96 11.31 -18.97 11.55
CA ARG A 96 10.77 -19.36 10.25
C ARG A 96 10.31 -18.14 9.47
N LYS A 97 10.44 -18.20 8.14
CA LYS A 97 9.84 -17.19 7.26
C LYS A 97 8.32 -17.34 7.37
N LEU A 98 7.67 -16.32 7.92
CA LEU A 98 6.22 -16.30 8.09
C LEU A 98 5.53 -15.80 6.83
N ALA A 99 6.07 -14.73 6.25
CA ALA A 99 5.52 -14.08 5.08
C ALA A 99 6.59 -13.27 4.37
N GLU A 100 6.34 -12.95 3.12
CA GLU A 100 7.14 -12.01 2.34
C GLU A 100 6.24 -11.28 1.35
N GLY A 101 6.56 -10.02 1.08
CA GLY A 101 5.75 -9.13 0.25
C GLY A 101 6.56 -8.43 -0.83
N GLY A 102 6.11 -7.27 -1.29
CA GLY A 102 6.84 -6.48 -2.28
C GLY A 102 8.11 -5.83 -1.72
N PHE A 103 8.12 -5.48 -0.43
CA PHE A 103 9.14 -4.62 0.19
C PHE A 103 9.86 -5.24 1.38
N ASN A 104 9.27 -6.26 2.01
CA ASN A 104 9.79 -6.82 3.25
C ASN A 104 9.61 -8.33 3.33
N ARG A 105 10.49 -8.97 4.11
CA ARG A 105 10.32 -10.32 4.62
C ARG A 105 9.99 -10.28 6.11
N VAL A 106 9.09 -11.14 6.54
CA VAL A 106 8.63 -11.26 7.92
C VAL A 106 8.96 -12.67 8.43
N PHE A 107 9.61 -12.73 9.58
CA PHE A 107 9.95 -13.97 10.27
C PHE A 107 9.19 -14.04 11.59
N ASP A 108 8.71 -15.24 11.92
CA ASP A 108 8.26 -15.57 13.27
C ASP A 108 9.43 -16.18 14.03
N ILE A 109 9.74 -15.61 15.19
CA ILE A 109 10.75 -16.12 16.12
C ILE A 109 10.00 -16.65 17.33
N SER A 110 9.98 -17.97 17.47
CA SER A 110 9.27 -18.66 18.55
C SER A 110 10.22 -18.94 19.72
N MET A 111 9.69 -18.81 20.94
CA MET A 111 10.36 -19.10 22.19
C MET A 111 9.91 -20.47 22.74
N LYS A 112 10.70 -21.06 23.63
CA LYS A 112 10.38 -22.33 24.30
C LYS A 112 9.15 -22.26 25.20
N ASP A 113 8.85 -21.07 25.75
CA ASP A 113 7.66 -20.82 26.58
C ASP A 113 6.37 -20.66 25.76
N GLY A 114 6.43 -20.79 24.44
CA GLY A 114 5.30 -20.66 23.52
C GLY A 114 5.01 -19.22 23.09
N SER A 115 5.72 -18.21 23.64
CA SER A 115 5.64 -16.85 23.11
C SER A 115 6.35 -16.72 21.76
N SER A 116 5.96 -15.72 20.97
CA SER A 116 6.68 -15.38 19.73
C SER A 116 6.73 -13.88 19.50
N LEU A 117 7.67 -13.48 18.65
CA LEU A 117 7.76 -12.12 18.11
C LEU A 117 7.97 -12.17 16.60
N LEU A 118 7.57 -11.09 15.93
CA LEU A 118 7.78 -10.92 14.50
C LEU A 118 9.02 -10.06 14.27
N ALA A 119 9.88 -10.52 13.35
CA ALA A 119 10.98 -9.74 12.81
C ALA A 119 10.65 -9.37 11.37
N ARG A 120 10.66 -8.08 11.04
CA ARG A 120 10.47 -7.61 9.67
C ARG A 120 11.75 -6.98 9.16
N LEU A 121 12.22 -7.45 8.01
CA LEU A 121 13.44 -7.03 7.35
C LEU A 121 13.08 -6.49 5.95
N PRO A 122 13.44 -5.24 5.61
CA PRO A 122 13.23 -4.70 4.28
C PRO A 122 14.17 -5.34 3.26
N TYR A 123 13.75 -5.42 2.00
CA TYR A 123 14.63 -5.84 0.91
C TYR A 123 15.69 -4.77 0.59
N PRO A 124 16.84 -5.15 0.00
CA PRO A 124 17.87 -4.18 -0.40
C PRO A 124 17.35 -3.11 -1.36
N SER A 125 16.32 -3.44 -2.14
CA SER A 125 15.61 -2.54 -3.06
C SER A 125 14.72 -1.49 -2.39
N THR A 126 14.43 -1.62 -1.09
CA THR A 126 13.62 -0.66 -0.33
C THR A 126 14.49 0.51 0.11
N MET A 127 14.59 1.52 -0.74
CA MET A 127 15.43 2.70 -0.52
C MET A 127 14.62 3.93 -0.11
N PRO A 128 15.17 4.81 0.75
CA PRO A 128 16.39 4.63 1.54
C PRO A 128 16.16 3.74 2.78
N ARG A 129 16.98 2.69 2.94
CA ARG A 129 16.76 1.61 3.92
C ARG A 129 16.61 2.09 5.36
N CYS A 130 17.47 3.03 5.78
CA CYS A 130 17.44 3.57 7.14
C CYS A 130 16.11 4.27 7.45
N LEU A 131 15.59 5.06 6.50
CA LEU A 131 14.32 5.76 6.69
C LEU A 131 13.14 4.80 6.63
N ALA A 132 13.22 3.71 5.88
CA ALA A 132 12.13 2.72 5.83
C ALA A 132 11.84 2.13 7.22
N VAL A 133 12.88 1.72 7.96
CA VAL A 133 12.71 1.20 9.33
C VAL A 133 12.43 2.33 10.32
N ALA A 134 13.18 3.44 10.28
CA ALA A 134 13.02 4.53 11.24
C ALA A 134 11.63 5.19 11.15
N SER A 135 11.12 5.44 9.94
CA SER A 135 9.79 6.03 9.73
C SER A 135 8.68 5.11 10.20
N GLU A 136 8.80 3.80 9.98
CA GLU A 136 7.82 2.83 10.48
C GLU A 136 7.78 2.80 12.00
N VAL A 137 8.95 2.72 12.64
CA VAL A 137 9.04 2.72 14.11
C VAL A 137 8.47 4.01 14.69
N ALA A 138 8.83 5.17 14.14
CA ALA A 138 8.31 6.46 14.57
C ALA A 138 6.78 6.53 14.42
N THR A 139 6.25 6.03 13.31
CA THR A 139 4.81 6.00 13.04
C THR A 139 4.09 5.08 14.01
N LEU A 140 4.58 3.85 14.23
CA LEU A 140 3.98 2.91 15.18
C LEU A 140 3.97 3.45 16.61
N ALA A 141 5.06 4.11 17.02
CA ALA A 141 5.15 4.76 18.33
C ALA A 141 4.16 5.92 18.46
N PHE A 142 4.06 6.79 17.45
CA PHE A 142 3.10 7.88 17.41
C PHE A 142 1.65 7.39 17.49
N VAL A 143 1.29 6.41 16.65
CA VAL A 143 -0.05 5.81 16.62
C VAL A 143 -0.43 5.22 17.99
N ARG A 144 0.51 4.54 18.65
CA ARG A 144 0.30 4.05 20.02
C ARG A 144 0.14 5.17 21.05
N ALA A 145 0.91 6.25 20.94
CA ALA A 145 0.79 7.41 21.82
C ALA A 145 -0.59 8.09 21.69
N CYS A 146 -1.23 7.98 20.53
CA CYS A 146 -2.62 8.40 20.30
C CYS A 146 -3.67 7.41 20.87
N GLY A 147 -3.27 6.35 21.56
CA GLY A 147 -4.18 5.35 22.12
C GLY A 147 -4.71 4.34 21.10
N ILE A 148 -4.16 4.32 19.88
CA ILE A 148 -4.58 3.39 18.83
C ILE A 148 -3.79 2.07 18.97
N PRO A 149 -4.45 0.91 19.04
CA PRO A 149 -3.76 -0.38 19.07
C PRO A 149 -3.04 -0.63 17.74
N ALA A 150 -1.71 -0.50 17.76
CA ALA A 150 -0.80 -0.83 16.67
C ALA A 150 0.24 -1.87 17.14
N PRO A 151 1.02 -2.51 16.26
CA PRO A 151 2.14 -3.36 16.66
C PRO A 151 3.02 -2.69 17.73
N ARG A 152 3.43 -3.44 18.75
CA ARG A 152 4.35 -2.92 19.78
C ARG A 152 5.77 -3.20 19.33
N VAL A 153 6.53 -2.16 19.02
CA VAL A 153 7.97 -2.26 18.72
C VAL A 153 8.71 -2.71 19.98
N LEU A 154 9.51 -3.76 19.86
CA LEU A 154 10.36 -4.30 20.93
C LEU A 154 11.82 -3.86 20.77
N GLY A 155 12.26 -3.67 19.52
CA GLY A 155 13.60 -3.25 19.17
C GLY A 155 13.70 -3.08 17.66
N TYR A 156 14.68 -2.31 17.19
CA TYR A 156 14.92 -2.10 15.77
C TYR A 156 16.38 -1.70 15.53
N SER A 157 16.83 -1.87 14.30
CA SER A 157 18.07 -1.30 13.79
C SER A 157 17.81 -0.69 12.41
N ALA A 158 18.15 0.58 12.26
CA ALA A 158 18.03 1.34 11.01
C ALA A 158 19.40 1.65 10.37
N HIS A 159 20.49 1.17 10.97
CA HIS A 159 21.87 1.43 10.56
C HIS A 159 22.68 0.14 10.58
N ASP A 160 23.98 0.26 10.27
CA ASP A 160 24.92 -0.86 10.29
C ASP A 160 24.89 -1.58 11.63
N ASN A 161 24.71 -2.89 11.56
CA ASN A 161 24.57 -3.74 12.73
C ASN A 161 25.00 -5.18 12.41
N PRO A 162 25.27 -6.02 13.42
CA PRO A 162 25.78 -7.38 13.22
C PRO A 162 24.86 -8.32 12.41
N VAL A 163 23.56 -8.02 12.31
CA VAL A 163 22.63 -8.78 11.46
C VAL A 163 22.93 -8.57 9.97
N GLY A 164 23.57 -7.46 9.61
CA GLY A 164 23.93 -7.10 8.23
C GLY A 164 22.80 -6.44 7.44
N VAL A 165 21.60 -6.32 8.01
CA VAL A 165 20.43 -5.68 7.42
C VAL A 165 19.65 -4.92 8.48
N GLU A 166 18.86 -3.94 8.07
CA GLU A 166 17.92 -3.25 8.93
C GLU A 166 16.79 -4.21 9.35
N TYR A 167 16.24 -4.01 10.55
CA TYR A 167 15.15 -4.84 11.06
C TYR A 167 14.31 -4.08 12.07
N VAL A 168 13.08 -4.55 12.25
CA VAL A 168 12.22 -4.18 13.37
C VAL A 168 11.59 -5.43 13.98
N TYR A 169 11.62 -5.51 15.30
CA TYR A 169 10.88 -6.50 16.07
C TYR A 169 9.59 -5.90 16.60
N PHE A 170 8.49 -6.61 16.44
CA PHE A 170 7.24 -6.22 17.06
C PHE A 170 6.38 -7.40 17.46
N ILE A 171 5.50 -7.14 18.43
CA ILE A 171 4.39 -8.03 18.76
C ILE A 171 3.17 -7.54 17.98
N PRO A 172 2.52 -8.41 17.17
CA PRO A 172 1.30 -8.04 16.48
C PRO A 172 0.21 -7.69 17.51
N PRO A 173 -0.75 -6.81 17.16
CA PRO A 173 -1.90 -6.57 18.00
C PRO A 173 -2.64 -7.90 18.24
N GLN A 174 -2.90 -8.23 19.50
CA GLN A 174 -3.69 -9.39 19.85
C GLN A 174 -5.17 -9.03 19.77
N LEU A 175 -5.99 -9.97 19.26
CA LEU A 175 -7.43 -9.91 19.44
C LEU A 175 -7.76 -9.97 20.95
N PRO A 176 -8.90 -9.40 21.39
CA PRO A 176 -9.35 -9.53 22.77
C PRO A 176 -9.40 -11.01 23.19
N LYS A 177 -8.92 -11.32 24.40
CA LYS A 177 -8.80 -12.72 24.89
C LYS A 177 -10.18 -13.38 25.09
N ASP A 178 -11.20 -12.56 25.24
CA ASP A 178 -12.61 -12.88 25.43
C ASP A 178 -13.39 -12.90 24.11
N LEU A 179 -12.72 -12.83 22.94
CA LEU A 179 -13.39 -12.82 21.63
C LEU A 179 -14.37 -13.99 21.46
N GLY A 180 -14.02 -15.20 21.92
CA GLY A 180 -14.89 -16.38 21.82
C GLY A 180 -16.11 -16.37 22.76
N SER A 181 -16.13 -15.45 23.72
CA SER A 181 -17.24 -15.24 24.66
C SER A 181 -18.03 -13.95 24.38
N MET A 182 -17.58 -13.15 23.42
CA MET A 182 -18.30 -11.96 22.96
C MET A 182 -19.57 -12.37 22.22
N ASP A 183 -20.61 -11.54 22.33
CA ASP A 183 -21.78 -11.70 21.48
C ASP A 183 -21.46 -11.40 20.00
N ALA A 184 -22.38 -11.70 19.09
CA ALA A 184 -22.16 -11.59 17.65
C ALA A 184 -21.81 -10.15 17.18
N ASP A 185 -22.35 -9.13 17.86
CA ASP A 185 -22.11 -7.73 17.53
C ASP A 185 -20.75 -7.28 18.08
N GLU A 186 -20.43 -7.63 19.33
CA GLU A 186 -19.12 -7.38 19.94
C GLU A 186 -17.99 -8.11 19.20
N HIS A 187 -18.22 -9.36 18.78
CA HIS A 187 -17.28 -10.15 18.00
C HIS A 187 -17.03 -9.50 16.63
N THR A 188 -18.10 -9.07 15.95
CA THR A 188 -18.00 -8.32 14.69
C THR A 188 -17.24 -7.02 14.87
N ILE A 189 -17.50 -6.26 15.94
CA ILE A 189 -16.79 -5.01 16.25
C ILE A 189 -15.31 -5.27 16.52
N ALA A 190 -14.96 -6.29 17.30
CA ALA A 190 -13.57 -6.62 17.63
C ALA A 190 -12.77 -7.06 16.39
N CYS A 191 -13.37 -7.90 15.54
CA CYS A 191 -12.80 -8.33 14.27
C CYS A 191 -12.71 -7.18 13.25
N GLU A 192 -13.75 -6.35 13.14
CA GLU A 192 -13.76 -5.19 12.25
C GLU A 192 -12.82 -4.10 12.75
N GLN A 193 -12.61 -3.94 14.06
CA GLN A 193 -11.56 -3.08 14.60
C GLN A 193 -10.17 -3.64 14.27
N PHE A 194 -9.94 -4.94 14.39
CA PHE A 194 -8.69 -5.59 13.96
C PHE A 194 -8.43 -5.40 12.45
N ARG A 195 -9.47 -5.50 11.61
CA ARG A 195 -9.41 -5.28 10.17
C ARG A 195 -9.25 -3.80 9.78
N ARG A 196 -9.98 -2.89 10.43
CA ARG A 196 -9.91 -1.42 10.25
C ARG A 196 -8.57 -0.85 10.71
N ARG A 197 -7.89 -1.52 11.65
CA ARG A 197 -6.57 -1.13 12.22
C ARG A 197 -5.44 -1.22 11.20
N HIS A 198 -5.72 -1.68 9.98
CA HIS A 198 -4.68 -1.77 8.97
C HIS A 198 -4.40 -0.50 8.16
N VAL A 199 -5.33 0.26 7.55
CA VAL A 199 -4.86 1.40 6.70
C VAL A 199 -5.79 2.61 6.57
N HIS A 200 -7.07 2.48 6.21
CA HIS A 200 -7.79 3.64 5.64
C HIS A 200 -8.82 4.30 6.57
N PHE A 201 -9.45 3.52 7.46
CA PHE A 201 -10.64 3.97 8.20
C PHE A 201 -10.34 4.92 9.37
N PHE A 202 -9.18 4.75 10.02
CA PHE A 202 -8.81 5.57 11.18
C PHE A 202 -8.33 6.97 10.79
N TYR A 203 -7.71 7.11 9.61
CA TYR A 203 -7.25 8.41 9.12
C TYR A 203 -8.40 9.41 8.94
N LEU A 204 -9.48 9.02 8.24
CA LEU A 204 -10.63 9.92 8.01
C LEU A 204 -11.43 10.19 9.30
N GLY A 205 -11.72 9.15 10.08
CA GLY A 205 -12.57 9.28 11.28
C GLY A 205 -11.92 10.02 12.46
N PHE A 206 -10.63 9.82 12.72
CA PHE A 206 -9.92 10.54 13.78
C PHE A 206 -9.51 11.94 13.36
N THR A 207 -9.22 12.18 12.07
CA THR A 207 -9.03 13.54 11.55
C THR A 207 -10.28 14.38 11.79
N GLN A 208 -11.47 13.84 11.50
CA GLN A 208 -12.74 14.54 11.73
C GLN A 208 -12.99 14.89 13.21
N LYS A 209 -12.57 14.03 14.14
CA LYS A 209 -12.83 14.21 15.58
C LYS A 209 -11.75 14.98 16.34
N LEU A 210 -10.49 14.82 15.97
CA LEU A 210 -9.34 15.28 16.77
C LEU A 210 -8.57 16.43 16.10
N ASN A 211 -8.85 16.72 14.84
CA ASN A 211 -8.21 17.79 14.08
C ASN A 211 -9.23 18.44 13.16
N GLU A 212 -10.18 19.15 13.77
CA GLU A 212 -11.25 19.87 13.09
C GLU A 212 -10.72 20.76 11.94
N PRO A 213 -9.61 21.51 12.09
CA PRO A 213 -9.01 22.24 10.95
C PRO A 213 -8.58 21.35 9.78
N HIS A 214 -8.00 20.18 10.04
CA HIS A 214 -7.62 19.23 8.99
C HIS A 214 -8.84 18.54 8.38
N SER A 215 -9.90 18.30 9.16
CA SER A 215 -11.17 17.80 8.68
C SER A 215 -11.89 18.79 7.77
N GLU A 216 -11.93 20.06 8.16
CA GLU A 216 -12.48 21.14 7.34
C GLU A 216 -11.68 21.27 6.04
N ALA A 217 -10.34 21.20 6.10
CA ALA A 217 -9.49 21.20 4.91
C ALA A 217 -9.81 20.04 3.95
N LEU A 218 -10.14 18.85 4.47
CA LEU A 218 -10.58 17.70 3.66
C LEU A 218 -11.99 17.87 3.07
N ALA A 219 -12.86 18.67 3.70
CA ALA A 219 -14.24 18.90 3.27
C ALA A 219 -14.40 20.08 2.27
N GLN A 220 -13.35 20.89 2.06
CA GLN A 220 -13.40 22.01 1.13
C GLN A 220 -13.66 21.56 -0.31
N GLU A 221 -14.63 22.20 -0.98
CA GLU A 221 -15.09 21.89 -2.36
C GLU A 221 -13.93 21.78 -3.37
N PHE A 222 -12.86 22.58 -3.20
CA PHE A 222 -11.66 22.58 -4.05
C PHE A 222 -10.40 22.14 -3.33
N GLY A 223 -10.50 21.58 -2.11
CA GLY A 223 -9.35 21.14 -1.32
C GLY A 223 -8.51 20.07 -2.03
N LEU A 224 -9.19 19.09 -2.63
CA LEU A 224 -8.52 18.05 -3.44
C LEU A 224 -7.83 18.63 -4.68
N LEU A 225 -8.44 19.60 -5.37
CA LEU A 225 -7.83 20.24 -6.53
C LEU A 225 -6.61 21.09 -6.15
N ARG A 226 -6.68 21.84 -5.04
CA ARG A 226 -5.53 22.59 -4.48
C ARG A 226 -4.38 21.69 -4.07
N ARG A 227 -4.69 20.53 -3.48
CA ARG A 227 -3.69 19.52 -3.13
C ARG A 227 -3.07 18.89 -4.38
N ARG A 228 -3.89 18.44 -5.33
CA ARG A 228 -3.44 17.77 -6.54
C ARG A 228 -2.51 18.67 -7.37
N ILE A 229 -2.87 19.96 -7.54
CA ILE A 229 -2.02 20.91 -8.25
C ILE A 229 -0.70 21.18 -7.52
N PHE A 230 -0.70 21.22 -6.18
CA PHE A 230 0.51 21.38 -5.37
C PHE A 230 1.43 20.15 -5.50
N ASP A 231 0.87 18.95 -5.32
CA ASP A 231 1.59 17.68 -5.41
C ASP A 231 2.19 17.49 -6.82
N ASN A 232 1.39 17.76 -7.85
CA ASN A 232 1.84 17.73 -9.24
C ASN A 232 2.93 18.79 -9.49
N ALA A 233 2.73 20.05 -9.10
CA ALA A 233 3.72 21.10 -9.32
C ALA A 233 5.06 20.85 -8.60
N GLY A 234 5.03 20.15 -7.46
CA GLY A 234 6.22 19.80 -6.67
C GLY A 234 6.93 18.51 -7.09
N SER A 235 6.34 17.72 -8.00
CA SER A 235 6.92 16.43 -8.41
C SER A 235 8.01 16.60 -9.48
N PRO A 236 9.15 15.90 -9.40
CA PRO A 236 10.11 15.83 -10.49
C PRO A 236 9.49 15.04 -11.65
N TRP A 237 9.21 15.72 -12.76
CA TRP A 237 8.56 15.09 -13.93
C TRP A 237 9.56 14.31 -14.77
N GLU A 238 9.38 12.99 -14.87
CA GLU A 238 10.02 12.13 -15.87
C GLU A 238 9.02 11.89 -17.02
N GLY A 239 8.93 12.83 -17.96
CA GLY A 239 8.02 12.73 -19.12
C GLY A 239 6.98 13.85 -19.19
N LEU A 240 5.74 13.51 -19.54
CA LEU A 240 4.65 14.50 -19.74
C LEU A 240 4.07 14.97 -18.40
N ASN A 241 3.80 16.27 -18.30
CA ASN A 241 3.14 16.89 -17.13
C ASN A 241 1.63 17.12 -17.35
N THR A 242 0.99 16.28 -18.17
CA THR A 242 -0.44 16.40 -18.53
C THR A 242 -1.35 16.54 -17.30
N PRO A 243 -1.19 15.75 -16.21
CA PRO A 243 -2.02 15.92 -15.01
C PRO A 243 -1.95 17.32 -14.40
N LEU A 244 -0.74 17.92 -14.36
CA LEU A 244 -0.58 19.31 -13.90
C LEU A 244 -1.27 20.30 -14.82
N GLN A 245 -1.17 20.10 -16.13
CA GLN A 245 -1.79 21.01 -17.10
C GLN A 245 -3.32 20.99 -17.02
N VAL A 246 -3.91 19.82 -16.77
CA VAL A 246 -5.36 19.65 -16.53
C VAL A 246 -5.76 20.32 -15.22
N ASP A 247 -4.97 20.16 -14.17
CA ASP A 247 -5.21 20.80 -12.86
C ASP A 247 -5.19 22.32 -12.96
N ILE A 248 -4.21 22.88 -13.65
CA ILE A 248 -4.13 24.32 -13.90
C ILE A 248 -5.39 24.78 -14.64
N ALA A 249 -5.84 24.07 -15.68
CA ALA A 249 -7.05 24.43 -16.40
C ALA A 249 -8.30 24.40 -15.50
N GLN A 250 -8.46 23.37 -14.66
CA GLN A 250 -9.56 23.27 -13.70
C GLN A 250 -9.51 24.37 -12.63
N VAL A 251 -8.32 24.75 -12.16
CA VAL A 251 -8.13 25.86 -11.24
C VAL A 251 -8.54 27.18 -11.88
N LEU A 252 -8.13 27.44 -13.13
CA LEU A 252 -8.48 28.69 -13.83
C LEU A 252 -9.99 28.78 -14.11
N GLN A 253 -10.64 27.66 -14.47
CA GLN A 253 -12.10 27.62 -14.65
C GLN A 253 -12.85 27.97 -13.36
N ASN A 254 -12.32 27.55 -12.21
CA ASN A 254 -12.91 27.78 -10.89
C ASN A 254 -12.24 28.94 -10.12
N TRP A 255 -11.50 29.81 -10.81
CA TRP A 255 -10.63 30.80 -10.18
C TRP A 255 -11.35 31.70 -9.16
N SER A 256 -12.57 32.14 -9.45
CA SER A 256 -13.37 32.98 -8.54
C SER A 256 -13.74 32.29 -7.22
N LYS A 257 -13.74 30.96 -7.19
CA LYS A 257 -14.00 30.15 -5.99
C LYS A 257 -12.72 29.70 -5.29
N ILE A 258 -11.58 29.75 -6.00
CA ILE A 258 -10.30 29.24 -5.50
C ILE A 258 -9.42 30.35 -4.96
N ALA A 259 -9.36 31.49 -5.65
CA ALA A 259 -8.52 32.61 -5.31
C ALA A 259 -8.94 33.28 -4.00
N ALA A 260 -7.97 33.64 -3.18
CA ALA A 260 -8.22 34.50 -2.03
C ALA A 260 -8.57 35.91 -2.50
N ILE A 261 -9.56 36.52 -1.85
CA ILE A 261 -9.94 37.92 -2.10
C ILE A 261 -8.81 38.81 -1.58
N CYS A 262 -8.42 39.81 -2.36
CA CYS A 262 -7.40 40.78 -1.99
C CYS A 262 -7.88 41.67 -0.82
N SER A 263 -6.95 42.34 -0.14
CA SER A 263 -7.26 43.21 1.01
C SER A 263 -8.24 44.35 0.67
N ASP A 264 -8.36 44.70 -0.60
CA ASP A 264 -9.27 45.71 -1.15
C ASP A 264 -10.64 45.14 -1.58
N GLY A 265 -10.89 43.85 -1.33
CA GLY A 265 -12.12 43.17 -1.72
C GLY A 265 -12.16 42.70 -3.18
N SER A 266 -11.10 42.94 -3.97
CA SER A 266 -11.04 42.54 -5.37
C SER A 266 -10.57 41.09 -5.55
N LEU A 267 -10.94 40.49 -6.69
CA LEU A 267 -10.43 39.17 -7.10
C LEU A 267 -9.12 39.37 -7.85
N PRO A 268 -8.05 38.63 -7.51
CA PRO A 268 -6.78 38.74 -8.22
C PRO A 268 -6.94 38.27 -9.67
N ALA A 269 -6.19 38.90 -10.57
CA ALA A 269 -6.13 38.49 -11.97
C ALA A 269 -5.60 37.06 -12.10
N ARG A 270 -6.09 36.33 -13.11
CA ARG A 270 -5.59 34.98 -13.41
C ARG A 270 -4.12 35.07 -13.83
N PRO A 271 -3.21 34.27 -13.23
CA PRO A 271 -1.77 34.35 -13.53
C PRO A 271 -1.43 33.97 -14.98
N VAL A 272 -2.23 33.09 -15.57
CA VAL A 272 -2.08 32.60 -16.95
C VAL A 272 -3.45 32.46 -17.58
N VAL A 273 -3.49 32.65 -18.90
CA VAL A 273 -4.68 32.46 -19.72
C VAL A 273 -4.48 31.20 -20.55
N ILE A 274 -5.36 30.21 -20.35
CA ILE A 274 -5.43 29.02 -21.19
C ILE A 274 -6.67 29.18 -22.05
N SER A 275 -6.52 29.05 -23.37
CA SER A 275 -7.66 29.07 -24.27
C SER A 275 -8.56 27.87 -23.98
N GLU A 276 -9.87 28.00 -24.22
CA GLU A 276 -10.79 26.88 -24.01
C GLU A 276 -10.41 25.67 -24.88
N GLN A 277 -9.91 25.92 -26.09
CA GLN A 277 -9.43 24.90 -27.01
C GLN A 277 -8.21 24.14 -26.45
N ASP A 278 -7.25 24.83 -25.83
CA ASP A 278 -6.08 24.16 -25.24
C ASP A 278 -6.42 23.40 -23.96
N ALA A 279 -7.35 23.92 -23.15
CA ALA A 279 -7.89 23.20 -22.00
C ALA A 279 -8.58 21.91 -22.43
N GLN A 280 -9.39 21.96 -23.50
CA GLN A 280 -10.06 20.79 -24.08
C GLN A 280 -9.06 19.77 -24.64
N LYS A 281 -8.02 20.20 -25.36
CA LYS A 281 -6.96 19.30 -25.86
C LYS A 281 -6.24 18.57 -24.72
N ARG A 282 -5.92 19.27 -23.63
CA ARG A 282 -5.25 18.70 -22.47
C ARG A 282 -6.14 17.70 -21.72
N ALA A 283 -7.41 18.03 -21.56
CA ALA A 283 -8.39 17.11 -20.99
C ALA A 283 -8.55 15.86 -21.86
N ALA A 284 -8.64 16.00 -23.18
CA ALA A 284 -8.70 14.87 -24.11
C ALA A 284 -7.45 13.98 -24.06
N LEU A 285 -6.26 14.57 -23.91
CA LEU A 285 -5.02 13.80 -23.73
C LEU A 285 -4.99 13.07 -22.39
N ASP A 286 -5.43 13.69 -21.30
CA ASP A 286 -5.55 13.05 -19.98
C ASP A 286 -6.56 11.89 -19.99
N ASP A 287 -7.71 12.10 -20.62
CA ASP A 287 -8.72 11.05 -20.83
C ASP A 287 -8.11 9.88 -21.64
N SER A 288 -7.38 10.18 -22.72
CA SER A 288 -6.70 9.15 -23.52
C SER A 288 -5.65 8.38 -22.72
N LEU A 289 -4.87 9.05 -21.85
CA LEU A 289 -3.91 8.36 -20.97
C LEU A 289 -4.62 7.48 -19.94
N ARG A 290 -5.73 7.95 -19.36
CA ARG A 290 -6.56 7.17 -18.43
C ARG A 290 -7.21 5.96 -19.10
N ASP A 291 -7.56 6.07 -20.38
CA ASP A 291 -8.07 4.97 -21.18
C ASP A 291 -6.98 3.91 -21.39
N VAL A 292 -5.76 4.34 -21.76
CA VAL A 292 -4.58 3.44 -21.86
C VAL A 292 -4.28 2.75 -20.53
N ASP A 293 -4.29 3.47 -19.40
CA ASP A 293 -4.11 2.88 -18.07
C ASP A 293 -5.22 1.85 -17.76
N THR A 294 -6.46 2.16 -18.12
CA THR A 294 -7.61 1.27 -17.94
C THR A 294 -7.50 0.02 -18.81
N GLU A 295 -7.01 0.14 -20.04
CA GLU A 295 -6.73 -1.00 -20.93
C GLU A 295 -5.61 -1.86 -20.37
N LEU A 296 -4.53 -1.26 -19.88
CA LEU A 296 -3.43 -1.98 -19.24
C LEU A 296 -3.90 -2.73 -17.98
N GLU A 297 -4.77 -2.13 -17.17
CA GLU A 297 -5.41 -2.80 -16.03
C GLU A 297 -6.25 -4.02 -16.48
N GLN A 298 -7.01 -3.89 -17.57
CA GLN A 298 -7.80 -5.01 -18.11
C GLN A 298 -6.92 -6.14 -18.64
N ILE A 299 -5.84 -5.80 -19.36
CA ILE A 299 -4.84 -6.76 -19.82
C ILE A 299 -4.24 -7.49 -18.62
N ASN A 300 -3.77 -6.75 -17.60
CA ASN A 300 -3.20 -7.35 -16.39
C ASN A 300 -4.22 -8.26 -15.68
N GLY A 301 -5.49 -7.84 -15.61
CA GLY A 301 -6.58 -8.65 -15.06
C GLY A 301 -6.83 -9.94 -15.85
N PHE A 302 -6.82 -9.88 -17.18
CA PHE A 302 -6.92 -11.06 -18.04
C PHE A 302 -5.72 -11.99 -17.86
N LEU A 303 -4.51 -11.44 -17.82
CA LEU A 303 -3.28 -12.19 -17.58
C LEU A 303 -3.24 -12.82 -16.18
N GLY A 304 -3.97 -12.25 -15.21
CA GLY A 304 -3.93 -12.68 -13.81
C GLY A 304 -2.64 -12.24 -13.11
N VAL A 305 -2.15 -11.04 -13.45
CA VAL A 305 -0.90 -10.48 -12.91
C VAL A 305 -1.14 -9.12 -12.26
N GLY A 306 -0.26 -8.76 -11.31
CA GLY A 306 -0.18 -7.41 -10.76
C GLY A 306 0.40 -6.41 -11.76
N SER A 307 0.35 -5.12 -11.42
CA SER A 307 0.88 -4.04 -12.26
C SER A 307 2.38 -4.17 -12.57
N ASP A 308 3.13 -4.87 -11.72
CA ASP A 308 4.54 -5.17 -11.89
C ASP A 308 4.81 -6.53 -12.58
N GLY A 309 3.76 -7.22 -13.03
CA GLY A 309 3.84 -8.54 -13.67
C GLY A 309 3.93 -9.71 -12.70
N TRP A 310 3.73 -9.47 -11.40
CA TRP A 310 3.75 -10.52 -10.37
C TRP A 310 2.51 -11.42 -10.42
N THR A 311 2.67 -12.72 -10.18
CA THR A 311 1.57 -13.67 -9.96
C THR A 311 2.00 -14.81 -9.03
N SER A 312 1.05 -15.60 -8.53
CA SER A 312 1.35 -16.75 -7.67
C SER A 312 2.06 -17.85 -8.47
N ASN A 313 2.81 -18.72 -7.79
CA ASN A 313 3.47 -19.87 -8.42
C ASN A 313 2.48 -20.76 -9.19
N GLU A 314 1.27 -20.94 -8.62
CA GLU A 314 0.20 -21.77 -9.20
C GLU A 314 -0.34 -21.22 -10.51
N LEU A 315 -0.44 -19.89 -10.63
CA LEU A 315 -1.01 -19.21 -11.81
C LEU A 315 0.06 -18.85 -12.85
N PHE A 316 1.34 -19.00 -12.53
CA PHE A 316 2.45 -18.48 -13.33
C PHE A 316 2.49 -19.02 -14.76
N GLU A 317 2.39 -20.34 -14.94
CA GLU A 317 2.42 -20.93 -16.29
C GLU A 317 1.21 -20.51 -17.13
N GLN A 318 0.03 -20.39 -16.49
CA GLN A 318 -1.17 -19.89 -17.15
C GLN A 318 -1.01 -18.42 -17.56
N ALA A 319 -0.47 -17.57 -16.68
CA ALA A 319 -0.22 -16.17 -16.98
C ALA A 319 0.78 -16.00 -18.14
N LYS A 320 1.85 -16.81 -18.18
CA LYS A 320 2.80 -16.84 -19.30
C LYS A 320 2.17 -17.28 -20.62
N GLU A 321 1.25 -18.24 -20.58
CA GLU A 321 0.54 -18.68 -21.78
C GLU A 321 -0.36 -17.58 -22.33
N ARG A 322 -1.17 -16.95 -21.45
CA ARG A 322 -2.02 -15.81 -21.84
C ARG A 322 -1.21 -14.65 -22.41
N ALA A 323 -0.05 -14.36 -21.80
CA ALA A 323 0.85 -13.31 -22.28
C ALA A 323 1.43 -13.65 -23.66
N ARG A 324 1.75 -14.92 -23.93
CA ARG A 324 2.21 -15.39 -25.24
C ARG A 324 1.10 -15.30 -26.30
N SER A 325 -0.14 -15.66 -25.96
CA SER A 325 -1.29 -15.53 -26.88
C SER A 325 -1.51 -14.08 -27.29
N ILE A 326 -1.64 -13.15 -26.32
CA ILE A 326 -1.86 -11.73 -26.59
C ILE A 326 -0.70 -11.15 -27.42
N LYS A 327 0.54 -11.52 -27.10
CA LYS A 327 1.69 -11.05 -27.87
C LYS A 327 1.65 -11.54 -29.31
N ALA A 328 1.25 -12.80 -29.54
CA ALA A 328 1.13 -13.36 -30.89
C ALA A 328 -0.01 -12.70 -31.68
N GLU A 329 -1.18 -12.51 -31.04
CA GLU A 329 -2.32 -11.80 -31.63
C GLU A 329 -1.96 -10.35 -31.99
N GLY A 330 -1.27 -9.65 -31.10
CA GLY A 330 -0.82 -8.28 -31.34
C GLY A 330 0.21 -8.16 -32.47
N LEU A 331 1.12 -9.13 -32.62
CA LEU A 331 2.08 -9.15 -33.73
C LEU A 331 1.38 -9.44 -35.07
N ALA A 332 0.47 -10.42 -35.11
CA ALA A 332 -0.28 -10.76 -36.31
C ALA A 332 -1.14 -9.58 -36.80
N ALA A 333 -1.76 -8.83 -35.89
CA ALA A 333 -2.56 -7.66 -36.23
C ALA A 333 -1.76 -6.49 -36.85
N VAL A 334 -0.44 -6.46 -36.66
CA VAL A 334 0.45 -5.42 -37.25
C VAL A 334 1.04 -5.88 -38.58
N ASP A 335 1.24 -7.19 -38.78
CA ASP A 335 1.75 -7.75 -40.04
C ASP A 335 0.69 -7.75 -41.17
N ASP A 336 -0.60 -7.64 -40.84
CA ASP A 336 -1.73 -7.59 -41.79
C ASP A 336 -2.10 -6.16 -42.26
N ASP A 337 -1.33 -5.12 -41.89
CA ASP A 337 -1.54 -3.74 -42.36
C ASP A 337 -0.64 -3.48 -43.61
N PRO A 338 -1.22 -3.26 -44.81
CA PRO A 338 -0.52 -3.26 -46.11
C PRO A 338 0.37 -2.05 -46.42
#